data_AF-A0A177DDR3-F1
#
_entry.id   AF-A0A177DDR3-F1
#
_cell.length_a   1.000
_cell.length_b   1.000
_cell.length_c   1.000
_cell.angle_alpha   90.00
_cell.angle_beta   90.00
_cell.angle_gamma   90.00
#
_symmetry.space_group_name_H-M   'P 1'
#
loop_
_entity.id
_entity.type
_entity.pdbx_description
1 polymer ?
#
loop_
_entity_poly.entity_id
_entity_poly.type
_entity_poly.pdbx_seq_one_letter_code
_entity_poly.pdbx_strand_id
1 'polypeptide(L)'
;MPKCRLCNDFQRSARQFRLAFDCSQQALIQSANGGCVICSILLEGFQHFEAKLEVSQDNDRIYVWGGDVDGGGAVEMEVFSDGALRIRLEFFNTKGKTSILQGARMLPIVPGDTRAPASIGWAKQRLQECVDSHASCGQESIPELPNRVLDLRSGADDMMNIKLIRTQGLDARYACLSHRWSKPAALTTVKSNYVSHTKGIGWDVFPKTFIDAITIAQDLGLRYLWIDSLCIIQDDEDDKLHEIAKMSSVYTNSYITIAATHSESSMHGCYSTGSLHHQDYQISSSKQHSAVAMETDLYVREKIAHIGEERAMTPLLKRGWVCQERLLSPRVLHYCEKELVWECRESSSCQCSCFNPPIHHKQKYMEVFRRGVSIDDYNARIVGMSSFSLWSTAHLDPCDDKDGRGTLVIPPAWSLWFKGVVDASNLDPYVEPRMTLREWMHRHNFRNTSNAVTSALRSIIRRWRYIISDYTGMDLTERRDRLPAIAGVASQFESLLGGRYLSGLWESALPGDLLWRVDQSGQHTPQYRAPSWSWASIEGKIKYYKMTSYHPEFSIVRALCDPLSKINPFGEVASGLLEI
;
A
#
# COMPACT_ATOMS: atom_id res chain seq x y z
N MET A 1 -36.10 -14.36 -33.61
CA MET A 1 -35.99 -15.69 -32.96
C MET A 1 -36.62 -15.60 -31.57
N PRO A 2 -37.22 -16.68 -31.04
CA PRO A 2 -37.62 -16.70 -29.64
C PRO A 2 -36.39 -16.52 -28.73
N LYS A 3 -36.56 -15.85 -27.59
CA LYS A 3 -35.45 -15.63 -26.65
C LYS A 3 -34.88 -16.95 -26.14
N CYS A 4 -33.58 -16.98 -25.89
CA CYS A 4 -32.95 -18.15 -25.30
C CYS A 4 -33.59 -18.49 -23.95
N ARG A 5 -33.98 -19.76 -23.75
CA ARG A 5 -34.60 -20.22 -22.48
C ARG A 5 -33.61 -20.20 -21.30
N LEU A 6 -32.32 -20.37 -21.58
CA LEU A 6 -31.28 -20.38 -20.56
C LEU A 6 -30.89 -18.96 -20.12
N CYS A 7 -30.27 -18.17 -21.00
CA CYS A 7 -29.74 -16.85 -20.66
C CYS A 7 -30.73 -15.70 -20.86
N ASN A 8 -31.92 -15.95 -21.40
CA ASN A 8 -32.92 -14.93 -21.77
C ASN A 8 -32.35 -13.82 -22.68
N ASP A 9 -31.36 -14.16 -23.50
CA ASP A 9 -30.56 -13.24 -24.32
C ASP A 9 -29.92 -12.09 -23.53
N PHE A 10 -29.62 -12.31 -22.24
CA PHE A 10 -29.22 -11.28 -21.28
C PHE A 10 -30.18 -10.09 -21.22
N GLN A 11 -31.46 -10.30 -21.59
CA GLN A 11 -32.47 -9.26 -21.50
C GLN A 11 -33.16 -9.31 -20.14
N ARG A 12 -33.44 -8.13 -19.61
CA ARG A 12 -34.04 -7.97 -18.28
C ARG A 12 -35.53 -8.31 -18.33
N SER A 13 -36.04 -9.00 -17.30
CA SER A 13 -37.47 -9.00 -17.00
C SER A 13 -37.81 -7.80 -16.10
N ALA A 14 -39.01 -7.24 -16.20
CA ALA A 14 -39.43 -6.04 -15.46
C ALA A 14 -39.36 -6.16 -13.92
N ARG A 15 -39.12 -7.37 -13.38
CA ARG A 15 -39.10 -7.67 -11.93
C ARG A 15 -37.71 -8.01 -11.37
N GLN A 16 -36.66 -8.08 -12.20
CA GLN A 16 -35.31 -8.49 -11.76
C GLN A 16 -34.40 -7.29 -11.51
N PHE A 17 -33.74 -7.26 -10.34
CA PHE A 17 -32.76 -6.22 -9.98
C PHE A 17 -31.42 -6.38 -10.73
N ARG A 18 -31.01 -7.61 -11.06
CA ARG A 18 -29.77 -7.93 -11.80
C ARG A 18 -30.04 -8.91 -12.96
N LEU A 19 -29.21 -8.84 -14.00
CA LEU A 19 -29.14 -9.87 -15.05
C LEU A 19 -28.34 -11.04 -14.50
N ALA A 20 -28.98 -12.16 -14.15
CA ALA A 20 -28.28 -13.34 -13.66
C ALA A 20 -29.04 -14.62 -13.98
N PHE A 21 -28.31 -15.71 -14.19
CA PHE A 21 -28.85 -17.06 -14.30
C PHE A 21 -27.83 -18.09 -13.82
N ASP A 22 -28.33 -19.25 -13.40
CA ASP A 22 -27.57 -20.41 -13.03
C ASP A 22 -27.82 -21.57 -14.00
N CYS A 23 -26.79 -22.35 -14.27
CA CYS A 23 -26.88 -23.50 -15.18
C CYS A 23 -25.81 -24.55 -14.89
N SER A 24 -26.02 -25.77 -15.37
CA SER A 24 -24.95 -26.77 -15.47
C SER A 24 -24.15 -26.57 -16.76
N GLN A 25 -22.94 -27.14 -16.80
CA GLN A 25 -22.14 -27.18 -18.04
C GLN A 25 -22.93 -27.78 -19.21
N GLN A 26 -23.66 -28.88 -18.97
CA GLN A 26 -24.48 -29.52 -20.01
C GLN A 26 -25.58 -28.60 -20.54
N ALA A 27 -26.27 -27.84 -19.67
CA ALA A 27 -27.30 -26.90 -20.10
C ALA A 27 -26.71 -25.77 -20.96
N LEU A 28 -25.52 -25.27 -20.61
CA LEU A 28 -24.81 -24.25 -21.39
C LEU A 28 -24.42 -24.79 -22.78
N ILE A 29 -23.88 -26.01 -22.86
CA ILE A 29 -23.55 -26.70 -24.11
C ILE A 29 -24.80 -26.89 -24.98
N GLN A 30 -25.89 -27.39 -24.42
CA GLN A 30 -27.15 -27.59 -25.14
C GLN A 30 -27.69 -26.27 -25.70
N SER A 31 -27.63 -25.20 -24.91
CA SER A 31 -28.10 -23.88 -25.34
C SER A 31 -27.23 -23.26 -26.42
N ALA A 32 -25.91 -23.44 -26.37
CA ALA A 32 -24.97 -22.99 -27.40
C ALA A 32 -25.20 -23.75 -28.72
N ASN A 33 -25.29 -25.08 -28.67
CA ASN A 33 -25.61 -25.93 -29.83
C ASN A 33 -27.00 -25.67 -30.41
N GLY A 34 -27.92 -25.16 -29.58
CA GLY A 34 -29.25 -24.68 -30.00
C GLY A 34 -29.24 -23.32 -30.72
N GLY A 35 -28.07 -22.70 -30.93
CA GLY A 35 -27.88 -21.47 -31.70
C GLY A 35 -27.94 -20.17 -30.90
N CYS A 36 -27.90 -20.22 -29.56
CA CYS A 36 -27.83 -19.00 -28.76
C CYS A 36 -26.41 -18.43 -28.75
N VAL A 37 -26.22 -17.27 -29.39
CA VAL A 37 -24.93 -16.57 -29.51
C VAL A 37 -24.28 -16.28 -28.15
N ILE A 38 -25.05 -15.81 -27.16
CA ILE A 38 -24.49 -15.49 -25.84
C ILE A 38 -24.03 -16.76 -25.11
N CYS A 39 -24.80 -17.83 -25.16
CA CYS A 39 -24.38 -19.11 -24.57
C CYS A 39 -23.15 -19.67 -25.28
N SER A 40 -23.00 -19.48 -26.59
CA SER A 40 -21.79 -19.86 -27.34
C SER A 40 -20.56 -19.06 -26.90
N ILE A 41 -20.69 -17.74 -26.71
CA ILE A 41 -19.62 -16.87 -26.18
C ILE A 41 -19.18 -17.33 -24.78
N LEU A 42 -20.15 -17.54 -23.89
CA LEU A 42 -19.90 -17.97 -22.52
C LEU A 42 -19.25 -19.36 -22.48
N LEU A 43 -19.71 -20.27 -23.34
CA LEU A 43 -19.14 -21.61 -23.47
C LEU A 43 -17.71 -21.57 -23.99
N GLU A 44 -17.42 -20.75 -25.01
CA GLU A 44 -16.05 -20.60 -25.53
C GLU A 44 -15.10 -20.10 -24.43
N GLY A 45 -15.52 -19.08 -23.68
CA GLY A 45 -14.74 -18.58 -22.55
C GLY A 45 -14.55 -19.64 -21.47
N PHE A 46 -15.60 -20.38 -21.11
CA PHE A 46 -15.50 -21.50 -20.17
C PHE A 46 -14.50 -22.56 -20.64
N GLN A 47 -14.59 -23.00 -21.90
CA GLN A 47 -13.73 -24.04 -22.49
C GLN A 47 -12.26 -23.63 -22.51
N HIS A 48 -11.96 -22.34 -22.71
CA HIS A 48 -10.58 -21.85 -22.66
C HIS A 48 -9.92 -22.05 -21.28
N PHE A 49 -10.70 -21.94 -20.20
CA PHE A 49 -10.22 -22.08 -18.82
C PHE A 49 -10.54 -23.44 -18.19
N GLU A 50 -11.14 -24.38 -18.93
CA GLU A 50 -11.56 -25.70 -18.44
C GLU A 50 -10.40 -26.51 -17.84
N ALA A 51 -9.21 -26.42 -18.43
CA ALA A 51 -8.01 -27.11 -17.95
C ALA A 51 -7.59 -26.69 -16.52
N LYS A 52 -7.96 -25.49 -16.04
CA LYS A 52 -7.67 -25.01 -14.68
C LYS A 52 -8.65 -25.53 -13.63
N LEU A 53 -9.80 -26.03 -14.03
CA LEU A 53 -10.95 -26.14 -13.15
C LEU A 53 -10.98 -27.43 -12.30
N GLU A 54 -10.05 -28.38 -12.51
CA GLU A 54 -9.97 -29.69 -11.78
C GLU A 54 -11.35 -30.32 -11.55
N VAL A 55 -12.17 -30.32 -12.60
CA VAL A 55 -13.63 -30.47 -12.50
C VAL A 55 -14.06 -31.92 -12.43
N SER A 56 -15.02 -32.23 -11.55
CA SER A 56 -15.79 -33.48 -11.62
C SER A 56 -17.01 -33.28 -12.54
N GLN A 57 -17.13 -34.10 -13.60
CA GLN A 57 -18.16 -33.93 -14.66
C GLN A 57 -19.62 -33.93 -14.17
N ASP A 58 -19.88 -34.34 -12.92
CA ASP A 58 -21.23 -34.59 -12.39
C ASP A 58 -21.78 -33.49 -11.45
N ASN A 59 -20.97 -32.53 -10.97
CA ASN A 59 -21.39 -31.61 -9.88
C ASN A 59 -21.09 -30.11 -10.13
N ASP A 60 -21.10 -29.67 -11.39
CA ASP A 60 -20.76 -28.29 -11.71
C ASP A 60 -21.95 -27.35 -11.74
N ARG A 61 -21.76 -26.22 -11.07
CA ARG A 61 -22.69 -25.10 -11.09
C ARG A 61 -21.99 -23.88 -11.67
N ILE A 62 -22.52 -23.40 -12.80
CA ILE A 62 -22.09 -22.16 -13.43
C ILE A 62 -23.11 -21.08 -13.05
N TYR A 63 -22.64 -20.02 -12.43
CA TYR A 63 -23.43 -18.84 -12.11
C TYR A 63 -22.93 -17.66 -12.92
N VAL A 64 -23.80 -17.07 -13.74
CA VAL A 64 -23.44 -15.95 -14.60
C VAL A 64 -24.29 -14.74 -14.21
N TRP A 65 -23.66 -13.58 -14.09
CA TRP A 65 -24.36 -12.32 -13.84
C TRP A 65 -23.71 -11.14 -14.56
N GLY A 66 -24.47 -10.07 -14.75
CA GLY A 66 -24.02 -8.79 -15.33
C GLY A 66 -24.37 -7.60 -14.45
N GLY A 67 -23.82 -6.44 -14.79
CA GLY A 67 -23.93 -5.20 -14.00
C GLY A 67 -25.34 -4.71 -13.67
N ASP A 68 -25.41 -3.87 -12.61
CA ASP A 68 -26.63 -3.19 -12.13
C ASP A 68 -27.17 -2.12 -13.12
N VAL A 69 -28.35 -1.59 -12.79
CA VAL A 69 -29.26 -0.72 -13.57
C VAL A 69 -28.63 0.49 -14.29
N ASP A 70 -27.43 0.92 -13.88
CA ASP A 70 -26.77 2.14 -14.39
C ASP A 70 -25.67 1.87 -15.44
N GLY A 71 -25.56 0.63 -15.95
CA GLY A 71 -24.81 0.35 -17.18
C GLY A 71 -23.29 0.26 -17.06
N GLY A 72 -22.75 -0.14 -15.90
CA GLY A 72 -21.30 -0.12 -15.63
C GLY A 72 -20.61 -1.44 -15.23
N GLY A 73 -21.32 -2.58 -15.14
CA GLY A 73 -20.74 -3.82 -14.61
C GLY A 73 -20.44 -4.88 -15.66
N ALA A 74 -19.22 -5.44 -15.63
CA ALA A 74 -18.81 -6.55 -16.51
C ALA A 74 -19.72 -7.77 -16.36
N VAL A 75 -19.83 -8.58 -17.42
CA VAL A 75 -20.45 -9.90 -17.32
C VAL A 75 -19.44 -10.82 -16.66
N GLU A 76 -19.82 -11.39 -15.52
CA GLU A 76 -18.98 -12.29 -14.74
C GLU A 76 -19.59 -13.69 -14.70
N MET A 77 -18.72 -14.69 -14.72
CA MET A 77 -19.08 -16.10 -14.60
C MET A 77 -18.29 -16.71 -13.44
N GLU A 78 -18.99 -17.29 -12.48
CA GLU A 78 -18.42 -18.17 -11.46
C GLU A 78 -18.67 -19.62 -11.80
N VAL A 79 -17.60 -20.41 -11.70
CA VAL A 79 -17.68 -21.85 -11.84
C VAL A 79 -17.43 -22.47 -10.47
N PHE A 80 -18.41 -23.20 -9.98
CA PHE A 80 -18.32 -23.97 -8.75
C PHE A 80 -18.24 -25.46 -9.09
N SER A 81 -17.40 -26.19 -8.35
CA SER A 81 -17.33 -27.65 -8.40
C SER A 81 -17.13 -28.18 -6.98
N ASP A 82 -17.90 -29.19 -6.59
CA ASP A 82 -18.00 -29.72 -5.23
C ASP A 82 -18.33 -28.65 -4.16
N GLY A 83 -19.15 -27.67 -4.52
CA GLY A 83 -19.57 -26.58 -3.63
C GLY A 83 -18.52 -25.49 -3.40
N ALA A 84 -17.30 -25.63 -3.94
CA ALA A 84 -16.25 -24.62 -3.87
C ALA A 84 -16.15 -23.79 -5.16
N LEU A 85 -15.92 -22.49 -5.02
CA LEU A 85 -15.69 -21.59 -6.16
C LEU A 85 -14.30 -21.85 -6.75
N ARG A 86 -14.25 -22.36 -7.98
CA ARG A 86 -13.01 -22.75 -8.67
C ARG A 86 -12.40 -21.61 -9.49
N ILE A 87 -13.21 -20.92 -10.28
CA ILE A 87 -12.75 -19.76 -11.06
C ILE A 87 -13.84 -18.69 -11.14
N ARG A 88 -13.41 -17.45 -11.31
CA ARG A 88 -14.28 -16.35 -11.71
C ARG A 88 -13.73 -15.76 -13.00
N LEU A 89 -14.54 -15.73 -14.05
CA LEU A 89 -14.21 -15.12 -15.34
C LEU A 89 -14.90 -13.77 -15.46
N GLU A 90 -14.25 -12.83 -16.14
CA GLU A 90 -14.85 -11.55 -16.53
C GLU A 90 -14.78 -11.37 -18.04
N PHE A 91 -15.91 -11.01 -18.64
CA PHE A 91 -16.07 -10.74 -20.07
C PHE A 91 -16.14 -9.23 -20.28
N PHE A 92 -15.33 -8.72 -21.20
CA PHE A 92 -15.13 -7.28 -21.40
C PHE A 92 -14.80 -6.92 -22.85
N ASN A 93 -14.93 -5.64 -23.17
CA ASN A 93 -14.61 -5.08 -24.49
C ASN A 93 -13.44 -4.10 -24.37
N THR A 94 -12.69 -3.88 -25.46
CA THR A 94 -11.57 -2.92 -25.49
C THR A 94 -11.92 -1.63 -26.26
N LYS A 95 -12.87 -1.70 -27.21
CA LYS A 95 -13.39 -0.58 -28.02
C LYS A 95 -14.93 -0.61 -28.20
N GLY A 96 -15.54 0.58 -28.24
CA GLY A 96 -16.87 0.82 -28.85
C GLY A 96 -18.13 0.41 -28.05
N LYS A 97 -19.27 1.04 -28.38
CA LYS A 97 -20.57 0.94 -27.65
C LYS A 97 -21.46 -0.26 -28.05
N THR A 98 -21.05 -1.09 -28.99
CA THR A 98 -21.89 -2.18 -29.54
C THR A 98 -21.28 -3.55 -29.24
N SER A 99 -21.44 -4.01 -27.99
CA SER A 99 -21.17 -5.40 -27.62
C SER A 99 -22.45 -6.22 -27.68
N ILE A 100 -22.35 -7.49 -28.09
CA ILE A 100 -23.44 -8.47 -28.02
C ILE A 100 -23.85 -8.68 -26.55
N LEU A 101 -22.90 -8.55 -25.63
CA LEU A 101 -23.15 -8.51 -24.19
C LEU A 101 -23.45 -7.06 -23.78
N GLN A 102 -24.72 -6.67 -23.83
CA GLN A 102 -25.17 -5.38 -23.30
C GLN A 102 -24.71 -5.24 -21.84
N GLY A 103 -23.82 -4.28 -21.57
CA GLY A 103 -23.28 -4.00 -20.23
C GLY A 103 -21.84 -4.46 -19.99
N ALA A 104 -21.20 -5.19 -20.92
CA ALA A 104 -19.79 -5.54 -20.77
C ALA A 104 -18.92 -4.27 -20.61
N ARG A 105 -18.06 -4.29 -19.58
CA ARG A 105 -17.23 -3.14 -19.21
C ARG A 105 -16.15 -2.91 -20.27
N MET A 106 -15.80 -1.65 -20.49
CA MET A 106 -14.62 -1.27 -21.26
C MET A 106 -13.38 -1.44 -20.39
N LEU A 107 -12.54 -2.43 -20.69
CA LEU A 107 -11.31 -2.71 -19.96
C LEU A 107 -10.13 -2.84 -20.93
N PRO A 108 -8.92 -2.40 -20.52
CA PRO A 108 -7.71 -2.63 -21.28
C PRO A 108 -7.32 -4.11 -21.23
N ILE A 109 -6.60 -4.52 -22.29
CA ILE A 109 -5.93 -5.81 -22.34
C ILE A 109 -4.76 -5.79 -21.35
N VAL A 110 -4.69 -6.81 -20.51
CA VAL A 110 -3.56 -7.08 -19.63
C VAL A 110 -2.73 -8.21 -20.24
N PRO A 111 -1.41 -8.06 -20.43
CA PRO A 111 -0.61 -9.07 -21.11
C PRO A 111 -0.52 -10.43 -20.42
N GLY A 112 -0.86 -10.53 -19.13
CA GLY A 112 -0.62 -11.73 -18.31
C GLY A 112 0.86 -12.04 -18.04
N ASP A 113 1.76 -11.24 -18.61
CA ASP A 113 3.20 -11.22 -18.37
C ASP A 113 3.62 -9.81 -17.95
N THR A 114 4.06 -9.71 -16.71
CA THR A 114 4.52 -8.45 -16.12
C THR A 114 5.86 -7.97 -16.69
N ARG A 115 6.59 -8.81 -17.42
CA ARG A 115 7.80 -8.46 -18.18
C ARG A 115 7.49 -7.94 -19.58
N ALA A 116 6.26 -8.12 -20.08
CA ALA A 116 5.91 -7.73 -21.44
C ALA A 116 6.22 -6.24 -21.71
N PRO A 117 6.62 -5.86 -22.94
CA PRO A 117 6.89 -4.47 -23.29
C PRO A 117 5.72 -3.52 -22.98
N ALA A 118 4.48 -3.99 -23.15
CA ALA A 118 3.27 -3.24 -22.79
C ALA A 118 3.21 -2.94 -21.28
N SER A 119 3.67 -3.87 -20.44
CA SER A 119 3.71 -3.69 -18.99
C SER A 119 4.73 -2.64 -18.55
N ILE A 120 5.95 -2.73 -19.12
CA ILE A 120 7.00 -1.73 -18.88
C ILE A 120 6.58 -0.36 -19.44
N GLY A 121 5.95 -0.31 -20.61
CA GLY A 121 5.40 0.91 -21.19
C GLY A 121 4.36 1.57 -20.29
N TRP A 122 3.44 0.78 -19.73
CA TRP A 122 2.46 1.27 -18.76
C TRP A 122 3.13 1.83 -17.50
N ALA A 123 4.14 1.15 -16.95
CA ALA A 123 4.88 1.62 -15.77
C ALA A 123 5.59 2.96 -16.03
N LYS A 124 6.24 3.11 -17.19
CA LYS A 124 6.85 4.37 -17.63
C LYS A 124 5.83 5.50 -17.75
N GLN A 125 4.67 5.20 -18.33
CA GLN A 125 3.59 6.17 -18.47
C GLN A 125 3.09 6.67 -17.09
N ARG A 126 2.82 5.77 -16.14
CA ARG A 126 2.39 6.15 -14.79
C ARG A 126 3.44 6.97 -14.05
N LEU A 127 4.71 6.60 -14.21
CA LEU A 127 5.84 7.34 -13.64
C LEU A 127 5.93 8.76 -14.20
N GLN A 128 5.84 8.91 -15.52
CA GLN A 128 5.87 10.21 -16.19
C GLN A 128 4.69 11.09 -15.76
N GLU A 129 3.46 10.57 -15.83
CA GLU A 129 2.25 11.28 -15.38
C GLU A 129 2.37 11.74 -13.93
N CYS A 130 2.88 10.88 -13.05
CA CYS A 130 3.09 11.22 -11.64
C CYS A 130 4.13 12.33 -11.44
N VAL A 131 5.23 12.29 -12.20
CA VAL A 131 6.29 13.32 -12.12
C VAL A 131 5.78 14.66 -12.66
N ASP A 132 5.02 14.65 -13.74
CA ASP A 132 4.59 15.86 -14.44
C ASP A 132 3.39 16.54 -13.77
N SER A 133 2.50 15.79 -13.14
CA SER A 133 1.20 16.31 -12.70
C SER A 133 0.92 16.27 -11.19
N HIS A 134 1.63 15.46 -10.39
CA HIS A 134 1.33 15.33 -8.97
C HIS A 134 2.25 16.19 -8.09
N ALA A 135 1.70 17.27 -7.54
CA ALA A 135 2.43 18.25 -6.72
C ALA A 135 3.07 17.65 -5.44
N SER A 136 2.43 16.64 -4.85
CA SER A 136 2.89 15.94 -3.64
C SER A 136 3.91 14.83 -3.93
N CYS A 137 4.09 14.48 -5.20
CA CYS A 137 5.05 13.47 -5.66
C CYS A 137 6.28 14.08 -6.31
N GLY A 138 6.19 15.31 -6.83
CA GLY A 138 7.30 16.03 -7.44
C GLY A 138 8.49 16.14 -6.47
N GLN A 139 9.66 15.67 -6.91
CA GLN A 139 10.93 15.98 -6.26
C GLN A 139 11.48 17.22 -6.98
N GLU A 140 11.34 18.39 -6.35
CA GLU A 140 11.85 19.66 -6.89
C GLU A 140 13.38 19.64 -7.04
N SER A 141 14.08 18.83 -6.23
CA SER A 141 15.53 18.60 -6.28
C SER A 141 15.88 17.11 -6.45
N ILE A 142 17.05 16.86 -7.03
CA ILE A 142 17.65 15.52 -7.07
C ILE A 142 18.12 15.20 -5.64
N PRO A 143 17.75 14.04 -5.06
CA PRO A 143 18.11 13.71 -3.69
C PRO A 143 19.57 13.24 -3.58
N GLU A 144 20.16 13.47 -2.41
CA GLU A 144 21.40 12.82 -1.99
C GLU A 144 21.17 11.30 -1.92
N LEU A 145 22.08 10.52 -2.49
CA LEU A 145 22.01 9.08 -2.46
C LEU A 145 22.26 8.52 -1.04
N PRO A 146 21.70 7.35 -0.71
CA PRO A 146 22.07 6.61 0.49
C PRO A 146 23.59 6.40 0.58
N ASN A 147 24.11 6.16 1.78
CA ASN A 147 25.54 5.95 2.03
C ASN A 147 26.18 4.93 1.08
N ARG A 148 25.42 3.90 0.71
CA ARG A 148 25.79 2.89 -0.29
C ARG A 148 24.62 2.56 -1.21
N VAL A 149 24.93 2.34 -2.49
CA VAL A 149 23.98 1.89 -3.52
C VAL A 149 24.68 0.94 -4.48
N LEU A 150 23.90 0.15 -5.22
CA LEU A 150 24.38 -0.57 -6.40
C LEU A 150 24.45 0.39 -7.59
N ASP A 151 25.59 0.41 -8.27
CA ASP A 151 25.78 1.07 -9.56
C ASP A 151 25.51 0.06 -10.68
N LEU A 152 24.50 0.36 -11.51
CA LEU A 152 23.97 -0.52 -12.55
C LEU A 152 24.48 -0.18 -13.96
N ARG A 153 25.61 0.53 -14.08
CA ARG A 153 26.22 0.87 -15.39
C ARG A 153 26.39 -0.38 -16.25
N SER A 154 25.76 -0.40 -17.41
CA SER A 154 25.99 -1.42 -18.43
C SER A 154 27.35 -1.18 -19.10
N GLY A 155 28.35 -2.01 -18.78
CA GLY A 155 29.56 -2.15 -19.60
C GLY A 155 29.34 -3.22 -20.67
N ALA A 156 29.75 -2.96 -21.91
CA ALA A 156 29.45 -3.82 -23.07
C ALA A 156 30.06 -5.24 -23.00
N ASP A 157 30.99 -5.52 -22.07
CA ASP A 157 31.74 -6.78 -22.02
C ASP A 157 32.08 -7.29 -20.60
N ASP A 158 31.45 -6.76 -19.54
CA ASP A 158 31.82 -7.11 -18.16
C ASP A 158 30.69 -7.86 -17.42
N MET A 159 30.90 -9.15 -17.15
CA MET A 159 30.02 -9.99 -16.31
C MET A 159 29.98 -9.55 -14.84
N MET A 160 30.84 -8.59 -14.45
CA MET A 160 30.98 -8.00 -13.10
C MET A 160 30.66 -6.49 -13.10
N ASN A 161 29.71 -6.06 -13.92
CA ASN A 161 29.38 -4.64 -14.11
C ASN A 161 28.59 -4.01 -12.95
N ILE A 162 27.94 -4.82 -12.09
CA ILE A 162 27.19 -4.32 -10.93
C ILE A 162 28.11 -4.19 -9.72
N LYS A 163 28.21 -2.98 -9.16
CA LYS A 163 29.15 -2.68 -8.07
C LYS A 163 28.44 -2.02 -6.89
N LEU A 164 28.80 -2.43 -5.68
CA LEU A 164 28.42 -1.69 -4.47
C LEU A 164 29.35 -0.50 -4.29
N ILE A 165 28.83 0.72 -4.34
CA ILE A 165 29.63 1.94 -4.20
C ILE A 165 29.29 2.69 -2.92
N ARG A 166 30.29 3.38 -2.34
CA ARG A 166 30.04 4.45 -1.38
C ARG A 166 29.76 5.73 -2.16
N THR A 167 28.69 6.42 -1.82
CA THR A 167 28.20 7.55 -2.61
C THR A 167 28.89 8.86 -2.28
N GLN A 168 29.38 9.01 -1.04
CA GLN A 168 30.07 10.21 -0.55
C GLN A 168 29.24 11.50 -0.77
N GLY A 169 27.92 11.41 -0.61
CA GLY A 169 27.01 12.54 -0.77
C GLY A 169 26.70 12.91 -2.23
N LEU A 170 26.82 11.95 -3.16
CA LEU A 170 26.42 12.16 -4.54
C LEU A 170 24.89 12.32 -4.67
N ASP A 171 24.45 13.32 -5.43
CA ASP A 171 23.04 13.50 -5.79
C ASP A 171 22.68 12.71 -7.05
N ALA A 172 21.70 11.80 -6.95
CA ALA A 172 21.13 11.13 -8.12
C ALA A 172 19.76 10.50 -7.83
N ARG A 173 18.99 10.26 -8.89
CA ARG A 173 17.79 9.42 -8.79
C ARG A 173 18.18 7.95 -8.62
N TYR A 174 17.50 7.27 -7.73
CA TYR A 174 17.69 5.84 -7.45
C TYR A 174 16.36 5.15 -7.20
N ALA A 175 16.34 3.84 -7.44
CA ALA A 175 15.25 2.97 -7.02
C ALA A 175 15.58 2.30 -5.67
N CYS A 176 14.55 1.94 -4.92
CA CYS A 176 14.67 0.96 -3.84
C CYS A 176 14.01 -0.36 -4.25
N LEU A 177 14.49 -1.48 -3.72
CA LEU A 177 13.80 -2.77 -3.78
C LEU A 177 13.12 -3.07 -2.45
N SER A 178 11.81 -3.34 -2.48
CA SER A 178 11.05 -3.94 -1.39
C SER A 178 10.80 -5.41 -1.72
N HIS A 179 11.34 -6.32 -0.90
CA HIS A 179 11.30 -7.75 -1.18
C HIS A 179 11.34 -8.60 0.10
N ARG A 180 10.98 -9.89 -0.02
CA ARG A 180 11.15 -10.87 1.06
C ARG A 180 12.52 -11.52 0.96
N TRP A 181 13.22 -11.57 2.09
CA TRP A 181 14.47 -12.29 2.22
C TRP A 181 14.23 -13.80 2.22
N SER A 182 15.11 -14.56 1.58
CA SER A 182 15.16 -16.03 1.70
C SER A 182 15.77 -16.47 3.04
N LYS A 183 15.51 -17.72 3.46
CA LYS A 183 16.21 -18.36 4.60
C LYS A 183 16.91 -19.65 4.10
N PRO A 184 18.26 -19.71 4.05
CA PRO A 184 19.21 -18.63 4.32
C PRO A 184 19.11 -17.48 3.29
N ALA A 185 19.63 -16.30 3.65
CA ALA A 185 19.64 -15.15 2.76
C ALA A 185 20.46 -15.46 1.50
N ALA A 186 19.90 -15.15 0.32
CA ALA A 186 20.45 -15.63 -0.95
C ALA A 186 21.70 -14.86 -1.39
N LEU A 187 21.78 -13.56 -1.11
CA LEU A 187 22.97 -12.74 -1.31
C LEU A 187 22.95 -11.54 -0.35
N THR A 188 23.99 -11.39 0.46
CA THR A 188 24.12 -10.30 1.44
C THR A 188 25.54 -9.74 1.46
N THR A 189 25.67 -8.47 1.84
CA THR A 189 26.97 -7.86 2.12
C THR A 189 27.35 -8.09 3.58
N VAL A 190 28.54 -8.64 3.81
CA VAL A 190 29.20 -8.81 5.10
C VAL A 190 30.62 -8.26 5.02
N LYS A 191 31.31 -8.09 6.16
CA LYS A 191 32.66 -7.53 6.20
C LYS A 191 33.64 -8.26 5.26
N SER A 192 33.52 -9.59 5.19
CA SER A 192 34.42 -10.43 4.40
C SER A 192 34.25 -10.29 2.88
N ASN A 193 33.05 -9.98 2.38
CA ASN A 193 32.76 -9.83 0.95
C ASN A 193 32.52 -8.36 0.52
N TYR A 194 32.55 -7.40 1.45
CA TYR A 194 32.35 -5.99 1.14
C TYR A 194 33.32 -5.50 0.05
N VAL A 195 34.62 -5.79 0.20
CA VAL A 195 35.63 -5.36 -0.78
C VAL A 195 35.41 -6.00 -2.15
N SER A 196 34.99 -7.27 -2.23
CA SER A 196 34.68 -7.90 -3.53
C SER A 196 33.44 -7.27 -4.16
N HIS A 197 32.38 -7.01 -3.38
CA HIS A 197 31.17 -6.33 -3.88
C HIS A 197 31.48 -4.92 -4.43
N THR A 198 32.49 -4.21 -3.91
CA THR A 198 32.91 -2.91 -4.49
C THR A 198 33.66 -3.03 -5.82
N LYS A 199 34.28 -4.18 -6.08
CA LYS A 199 34.99 -4.45 -7.35
C LYS A 199 34.03 -4.92 -8.44
N GLY A 200 33.00 -5.68 -8.05
CA GLY A 200 31.97 -6.24 -8.93
C GLY A 200 31.28 -7.44 -8.28
N ILE A 201 29.99 -7.59 -8.57
CA ILE A 201 29.18 -8.75 -8.19
C ILE A 201 28.81 -9.48 -9.49
N GLY A 202 29.08 -10.79 -9.54
CA GLY A 202 28.82 -11.61 -10.71
C GLY A 202 27.33 -11.74 -10.98
N TRP A 203 26.92 -11.72 -12.24
CA TRP A 203 25.51 -11.87 -12.61
C TRP A 203 24.91 -13.21 -12.13
N ASP A 204 25.73 -14.25 -12.13
CA ASP A 204 25.38 -15.63 -11.77
C ASP A 204 25.05 -15.83 -10.28
N VAL A 205 25.54 -14.95 -9.40
CA VAL A 205 25.28 -15.04 -7.96
C VAL A 205 24.02 -14.29 -7.53
N PHE A 206 23.44 -13.46 -8.40
CA PHE A 206 22.25 -12.70 -8.03
C PHE A 206 21.01 -13.59 -7.92
N PRO A 207 20.25 -13.48 -6.83
CA PRO A 207 18.93 -14.07 -6.74
C PRO A 207 18.01 -13.52 -7.82
N LYS A 208 17.04 -14.31 -8.28
CA LYS A 208 16.15 -13.90 -9.37
C LYS A 208 15.42 -12.58 -9.10
N THR A 209 14.98 -12.32 -7.87
CA THR A 209 14.34 -11.04 -7.52
C THR A 209 15.28 -9.85 -7.71
N PHE A 210 16.58 -10.02 -7.48
CA PHE A 210 17.57 -8.94 -7.63
C PHE A 210 17.88 -8.70 -9.10
N ILE A 211 18.02 -9.78 -9.89
CA ILE A 211 18.15 -9.73 -11.35
C ILE A 211 16.98 -8.95 -11.96
N ASP A 212 15.75 -9.33 -11.59
CA ASP A 212 14.56 -8.68 -12.09
C ASP A 212 14.54 -7.20 -11.65
N ALA A 213 14.86 -6.89 -10.39
CA ALA A 213 14.90 -5.50 -9.90
C ALA A 213 15.95 -4.62 -10.61
N ILE A 214 17.14 -5.16 -10.89
CA ILE A 214 18.18 -4.49 -11.68
C ILE A 214 17.67 -4.20 -13.09
N THR A 215 17.07 -5.20 -13.74
CA THR A 215 16.49 -5.07 -15.09
C THR A 215 15.40 -4.00 -15.11
N ILE A 216 14.47 -4.03 -14.15
CA ILE A 216 13.38 -3.04 -14.02
C ILE A 216 13.94 -1.64 -13.81
N ALA A 217 14.94 -1.48 -12.93
CA ALA A 217 15.56 -0.18 -12.69
C ALA A 217 16.21 0.38 -13.96
N GLN A 218 16.96 -0.44 -14.70
CA GLN A 218 17.56 -0.08 -15.98
C GLN A 218 16.50 0.27 -17.03
N ASP A 219 15.44 -0.53 -17.15
CA ASP A 219 14.31 -0.27 -18.05
C ASP A 219 13.65 1.07 -17.76
N LEU A 220 13.52 1.45 -16.48
CA LEU A 220 13.02 2.75 -16.04
C LEU A 220 14.04 3.90 -16.17
N GLY A 221 15.24 3.63 -16.69
CA GLY A 221 16.30 4.62 -16.90
C GLY A 221 17.07 5.00 -15.64
N LEU A 222 17.07 4.15 -14.62
CA LEU A 222 17.75 4.39 -13.35
C LEU A 222 19.07 3.63 -13.29
N ARG A 223 20.12 4.35 -12.89
CA ARG A 223 21.47 3.80 -12.71
C ARG A 223 21.70 3.22 -11.32
N TYR A 224 20.98 3.71 -10.31
CA TYR A 224 21.26 3.36 -8.92
C TYR A 224 20.09 2.58 -8.32
N LEU A 225 20.40 1.52 -7.60
CA LEU A 225 19.44 0.69 -6.89
C LEU A 225 19.90 0.45 -5.45
N TRP A 226 19.00 0.63 -4.51
CA TRP A 226 19.21 0.32 -3.11
C TRP A 226 18.49 -0.98 -2.75
N ILE A 227 19.24 -1.93 -2.19
CA ILE A 227 18.74 -3.20 -1.65
C ILE A 227 19.34 -3.34 -0.26
N ASP A 228 18.49 -3.41 0.77
CA ASP A 228 18.87 -3.48 2.20
C ASP A 228 19.95 -4.52 2.50
N SER A 229 19.76 -5.75 2.02
CA SER A 229 20.67 -6.89 2.20
C SER A 229 22.07 -6.68 1.62
N LEU A 230 22.21 -5.77 0.63
CA LEU A 230 23.47 -5.46 -0.04
C LEU A 230 24.06 -4.11 0.37
N CYS A 231 23.22 -3.13 0.65
CA CYS A 231 23.63 -1.76 0.97
C CYS A 231 23.91 -1.56 2.47
N ILE A 232 23.59 -2.56 3.30
CA ILE A 232 23.90 -2.61 4.73
C ILE A 232 24.82 -3.81 5.00
N ILE A 233 25.86 -3.61 5.80
CA ILE A 233 26.81 -4.67 6.17
C ILE A 233 26.19 -5.52 7.30
N GLN A 234 25.75 -6.73 6.98
CA GLN A 234 24.84 -7.52 7.83
C GLN A 234 25.46 -8.11 9.11
N ASP A 235 26.79 -8.20 9.17
CA ASP A 235 27.57 -8.66 10.32
C ASP A 235 28.30 -7.50 11.04
N ASP A 236 27.93 -6.25 10.74
CA ASP A 236 28.38 -5.05 11.45
C ASP A 236 27.21 -4.40 12.17
N GLU A 237 27.10 -4.63 13.48
CA GLU A 237 25.99 -4.11 14.29
C GLU A 237 25.96 -2.58 14.34
N ASP A 238 27.12 -1.91 14.34
CA ASP A 238 27.18 -0.46 14.32
C ASP A 238 26.68 0.07 12.96
N ASP A 239 27.16 -0.51 11.84
CA ASP A 239 26.70 -0.13 10.50
C ASP A 239 25.18 -0.35 10.35
N LYS A 240 24.67 -1.50 10.78
CA LYS A 240 23.23 -1.81 10.76
C LYS A 240 22.42 -0.79 11.53
N LEU A 241 22.83 -0.46 12.76
CA LEU A 241 22.12 0.49 13.60
C LEU A 241 22.03 1.87 12.92
N HIS A 242 23.13 2.34 12.32
CA HIS A 242 23.18 3.61 11.61
C HIS A 242 22.35 3.60 10.31
N GLU A 243 22.44 2.55 9.50
CA GLU A 243 21.69 2.48 8.23
C GLU A 243 20.19 2.24 8.45
N ILE A 244 19.81 1.41 9.42
CA ILE A 244 18.40 1.18 9.78
C ILE A 244 17.74 2.48 10.23
N ALA A 245 18.45 3.30 11.02
CA ALA A 245 17.95 4.62 11.40
C ALA A 245 17.74 5.56 10.20
N LYS A 246 18.54 5.40 9.14
CA LYS A 246 18.41 6.16 7.89
C LYS A 246 17.40 5.57 6.90
N MET A 247 16.91 4.33 7.08
CA MET A 247 15.96 3.70 6.14
C MET A 247 14.76 4.57 5.81
N SER A 248 14.26 5.34 6.79
CA SER A 248 13.15 6.27 6.59
C SER A 248 13.45 7.29 5.48
N SER A 249 14.62 7.92 5.53
CA SER A 249 15.11 8.86 4.50
C SER A 249 15.38 8.15 3.17
N VAL A 250 15.94 6.94 3.19
CA VAL A 250 16.23 6.16 1.98
C VAL A 250 14.97 5.87 1.18
N TYR A 251 13.88 5.44 1.81
CA TYR A 251 12.62 5.24 1.10
C TYR A 251 11.90 6.56 0.79
N THR A 252 11.94 7.55 1.69
CA THR A 252 11.30 8.86 1.46
C THR A 252 11.88 9.59 0.24
N ASN A 253 13.19 9.44 0.01
CA ASN A 253 13.92 10.12 -1.05
C ASN A 253 14.07 9.28 -2.33
N SER A 254 13.60 8.02 -2.34
CA SER A 254 13.68 7.19 -3.55
C SER A 254 12.85 7.79 -4.68
N TYR A 255 13.34 7.67 -5.92
CA TYR A 255 12.57 8.10 -7.08
C TYR A 255 11.35 7.18 -7.29
N ILE A 256 11.56 5.88 -7.06
CA ILE A 256 10.55 4.82 -7.10
C ILE A 256 11.00 3.63 -6.26
N THR A 257 10.06 2.94 -5.63
CA THR A 257 10.31 1.64 -4.99
C THR A 257 9.68 0.52 -5.82
N ILE A 258 10.51 -0.44 -6.22
CA ILE A 258 10.09 -1.66 -6.90
C ILE A 258 9.68 -2.66 -5.82
N ALA A 259 8.43 -3.13 -5.85
CA ALA A 259 7.90 -4.05 -4.85
C ALA A 259 7.59 -5.41 -5.47
N ALA A 260 8.37 -6.44 -5.10
CA ALA A 260 8.17 -7.84 -5.52
C ALA A 260 6.96 -8.46 -4.80
N THR A 261 5.77 -7.95 -5.10
CA THR A 261 4.58 -8.04 -4.24
C THR A 261 4.04 -9.46 -4.12
N HIS A 262 4.02 -10.20 -5.23
CA HIS A 262 3.61 -11.61 -5.25
C HIS A 262 4.73 -12.58 -4.85
N SER A 263 5.96 -12.09 -4.68
CA SER A 263 7.12 -12.94 -4.41
C SER A 263 7.20 -13.39 -2.95
N GLU A 264 7.35 -14.69 -2.73
CA GLU A 264 7.46 -15.25 -1.39
C GLU A 264 8.90 -15.23 -0.83
N SER A 265 9.90 -15.11 -1.70
CA SER A 265 11.33 -15.14 -1.37
C SER A 265 12.17 -14.35 -2.38
N SER A 266 13.49 -14.23 -2.17
CA SER A 266 14.38 -13.56 -3.13
C SER A 266 14.65 -14.40 -4.39
N MET A 267 14.19 -15.67 -4.42
CA MET A 267 14.43 -16.61 -5.51
C MET A 267 13.29 -16.69 -6.53
N HIS A 268 12.07 -16.24 -6.19
CA HIS A 268 10.93 -16.32 -7.10
C HIS A 268 10.99 -15.30 -8.24
N GLY A 269 11.51 -14.09 -7.98
CA GLY A 269 11.56 -13.01 -8.97
C GLY A 269 10.62 -11.84 -8.67
N CYS A 270 10.72 -10.78 -9.46
CA CYS A 270 9.70 -9.73 -9.52
C CYS A 270 8.71 -10.00 -10.64
N TYR A 271 9.13 -10.57 -11.77
CA TYR A 271 8.24 -10.83 -12.88
C TYR A 271 7.43 -12.11 -12.66
N SER A 272 6.12 -12.00 -12.82
CA SER A 272 5.27 -13.14 -13.10
C SER A 272 5.12 -13.30 -14.62
N THR A 273 5.53 -14.46 -15.12
CA THR A 273 5.29 -14.93 -16.49
C THR A 273 4.20 -15.98 -16.41
N GLY A 274 2.94 -15.59 -16.65
CA GLY A 274 1.82 -16.51 -16.52
C GLY A 274 1.86 -17.68 -17.51
N SER A 275 1.22 -18.80 -17.14
CA SER A 275 0.76 -19.81 -18.11
C SER A 275 -0.22 -19.18 -19.11
N LEU A 276 -0.44 -19.80 -20.28
CA LEU A 276 -1.37 -19.33 -21.34
C LEU A 276 -2.73 -18.82 -20.80
N HIS A 277 -3.21 -19.39 -19.71
CA HIS A 277 -4.45 -19.04 -19.00
C HIS A 277 -4.34 -17.82 -18.06
N HIS A 278 -3.32 -16.98 -18.19
CA HIS A 278 -3.20 -15.67 -17.52
C HIS A 278 -3.34 -14.51 -18.50
N GLN A 279 -3.41 -14.82 -19.79
CA GLN A 279 -3.56 -13.83 -20.84
C GLN A 279 -5.04 -13.64 -21.16
N ASP A 280 -5.38 -12.43 -21.59
CA ASP A 280 -6.73 -12.12 -22.05
C ASP A 280 -7.00 -12.90 -23.36
N TYR A 281 -8.07 -13.69 -23.36
CA TYR A 281 -8.44 -14.50 -24.52
C TYR A 281 -9.50 -13.78 -25.35
N GLN A 282 -9.22 -13.56 -26.63
CA GLN A 282 -10.17 -12.97 -27.56
C GLN A 282 -11.20 -14.01 -28.00
N ILE A 283 -12.48 -13.72 -27.76
CA ILE A 283 -13.58 -14.58 -28.17
C ILE A 283 -13.69 -14.54 -29.70
N SER A 284 -13.53 -15.69 -30.32
CA SER A 284 -13.61 -15.85 -31.75
C SER A 284 -15.04 -16.21 -32.14
N SER A 285 -15.89 -15.20 -32.38
CA SER A 285 -17.30 -15.36 -32.82
C SER A 285 -17.51 -16.15 -34.14
N SER A 286 -16.52 -16.89 -34.63
CA SER A 286 -16.44 -17.46 -35.98
C SER A 286 -16.97 -18.88 -36.15
N LYS A 287 -17.37 -19.62 -35.10
CA LYS A 287 -17.61 -21.06 -35.29
C LYS A 287 -19.03 -21.50 -35.65
N GLN A 288 -20.11 -20.79 -35.33
CA GLN A 288 -21.46 -21.26 -35.69
C GLN A 288 -22.44 -20.09 -35.89
N HIS A 289 -23.03 -19.99 -37.10
CA HIS A 289 -24.12 -19.10 -37.57
C HIS A 289 -23.77 -17.90 -38.49
N SER A 290 -23.75 -18.22 -39.79
CA SER A 290 -24.01 -17.44 -41.02
C SER A 290 -23.79 -15.91 -41.13
N ALA A 291 -23.03 -15.57 -42.18
CA ALA A 291 -23.17 -14.44 -43.10
C ALA A 291 -22.90 -13.00 -42.65
N VAL A 292 -22.73 -12.73 -41.36
CA VAL A 292 -22.12 -11.47 -40.91
C VAL A 292 -21.06 -11.80 -39.87
N ALA A 293 -19.81 -11.90 -40.31
CA ALA A 293 -18.67 -11.87 -39.40
C ALA A 293 -18.63 -10.47 -38.77
N MET A 294 -19.44 -10.24 -37.73
CA MET A 294 -19.21 -9.11 -36.85
C MET A 294 -17.92 -9.43 -36.11
N GLU A 295 -16.90 -8.63 -36.37
CA GLU A 295 -15.65 -8.64 -35.60
C GLU A 295 -16.01 -8.25 -34.16
N THR A 296 -16.18 -9.25 -33.30
CA THR A 296 -16.54 -9.01 -31.90
C THR A 296 -15.28 -8.68 -31.13
N ASP A 297 -15.14 -7.42 -30.72
CA ASP A 297 -14.08 -6.97 -29.82
C ASP A 297 -14.39 -7.36 -28.37
N LEU A 298 -14.52 -8.67 -28.14
CA LEU A 298 -14.89 -9.26 -26.85
C LEU A 298 -13.78 -10.19 -26.36
N TYR A 299 -13.43 -10.03 -25.10
CA TYR A 299 -12.39 -10.78 -24.43
C TYR A 299 -12.94 -11.41 -23.16
N VAL A 300 -12.29 -12.47 -22.73
CA VAL A 300 -12.51 -13.10 -21.44
C VAL A 300 -11.16 -13.30 -20.75
N ARG A 301 -11.15 -13.07 -19.45
CA ARG A 301 -10.01 -13.44 -18.60
C ARG A 301 -10.48 -13.97 -17.27
N GLU A 302 -9.60 -14.67 -16.59
CA GLU A 302 -9.78 -14.93 -15.17
C GLU A 302 -9.74 -13.59 -14.41
N LYS A 303 -10.77 -13.32 -13.61
CA LYS A 303 -10.88 -12.06 -12.87
C LYS A 303 -9.64 -11.85 -12.02
N ILE A 304 -8.99 -10.70 -12.22
CA ILE A 304 -7.76 -10.36 -11.53
C ILE A 304 -8.09 -10.06 -10.07
N ALA A 305 -7.42 -10.76 -9.16
CA ALA A 305 -7.53 -10.50 -7.72
C ALA A 305 -6.59 -9.34 -7.36
N HIS A 306 -7.13 -8.29 -6.77
CA HIS A 306 -6.36 -7.09 -6.48
C HIS A 306 -5.87 -7.01 -5.04
N ILE A 307 -4.84 -6.19 -4.80
CA ILE A 307 -4.31 -5.91 -3.46
C ILE A 307 -5.44 -5.55 -2.49
N GLY A 308 -5.53 -6.29 -1.38
CA GLY A 308 -6.55 -6.13 -0.35
C GLY A 308 -7.70 -7.15 -0.45
N GLU A 309 -7.83 -7.86 -1.57
CA GLU A 309 -8.74 -9.00 -1.70
C GLU A 309 -8.11 -10.27 -1.11
N GLU A 310 -8.94 -11.14 -0.55
CA GLU A 310 -8.50 -12.40 0.09
C GLU A 310 -7.73 -13.33 -0.87
N ARG A 311 -8.10 -13.32 -2.16
CA ARG A 311 -7.48 -14.14 -3.21
C ARG A 311 -6.17 -13.58 -3.75
N ALA A 312 -5.81 -12.34 -3.40
CA ALA A 312 -4.64 -11.70 -3.97
C ALA A 312 -3.35 -12.19 -3.29
N MET A 313 -2.46 -12.81 -4.08
CA MET A 313 -1.14 -13.24 -3.62
C MET A 313 -0.23 -12.02 -3.38
N THR A 314 -0.21 -11.58 -2.12
CA THR A 314 0.55 -10.40 -1.68
C THR A 314 1.45 -10.69 -0.46
N PRO A 315 2.24 -11.78 -0.47
CA PRO A 315 3.10 -12.18 0.66
C PRO A 315 4.03 -11.07 1.15
N LEU A 316 4.51 -10.19 0.26
CA LEU A 316 5.34 -9.05 0.63
C LEU A 316 4.61 -8.09 1.58
N LEU A 317 3.35 -7.76 1.29
CA LEU A 317 2.57 -6.76 2.05
C LEU A 317 2.16 -7.25 3.44
N LYS A 318 2.35 -8.53 3.74
CA LYS A 318 2.17 -9.10 5.08
C LYS A 318 3.35 -8.83 6.00
N ARG A 319 4.49 -8.31 5.52
CA ARG A 319 5.70 -8.05 6.31
C ARG A 319 5.66 -6.70 7.02
N GLY A 320 6.08 -6.66 8.29
CA GLY A 320 6.08 -5.43 9.10
C GLY A 320 6.98 -4.31 8.55
N TRP A 321 8.24 -4.63 8.20
CA TRP A 321 9.17 -3.66 7.60
C TRP A 321 8.63 -3.03 6.31
N VAL A 322 7.94 -3.83 5.49
CA VAL A 322 7.33 -3.37 4.23
C VAL A 322 6.29 -2.28 4.45
N CYS A 323 5.65 -2.21 5.63
CA CYS A 323 4.74 -1.11 5.97
C CYS A 323 5.42 0.25 5.79
N GLN A 324 6.59 0.42 6.41
CA GLN A 324 7.37 1.65 6.33
C GLN A 324 7.90 1.87 4.91
N GLU A 325 8.46 0.84 4.28
CA GLU A 325 9.00 0.91 2.92
C GLU A 325 7.94 1.43 1.93
N ARG A 326 6.72 0.89 2.01
CA ARG A 326 5.60 1.26 1.15
C ARG A 326 5.06 2.66 1.45
N LEU A 327 4.84 2.99 2.72
CA LEU A 327 4.20 4.25 3.11
C LEU A 327 5.10 5.47 2.85
N LEU A 328 6.40 5.36 3.13
CA LEU A 328 7.34 6.48 2.99
C LEU A 328 7.70 6.78 1.53
N SER A 329 7.76 5.75 0.68
CA SER A 329 8.12 5.87 -0.73
C SER A 329 7.21 6.84 -1.50
N PRO A 330 7.74 7.82 -2.27
CA PRO A 330 6.91 8.68 -3.11
C PRO A 330 6.08 7.92 -4.14
N ARG A 331 6.66 6.84 -4.69
CA ARG A 331 6.09 5.99 -5.74
C ARG A 331 6.45 4.54 -5.44
N VAL A 332 5.50 3.62 -5.63
CA VAL A 332 5.69 2.18 -5.50
C VAL A 332 5.10 1.52 -6.73
N LEU A 333 5.91 0.72 -7.42
CA LEU A 333 5.50 -0.13 -8.51
C LEU A 333 5.43 -1.57 -8.00
N HIS A 334 4.21 -2.05 -7.80
CA HIS A 334 3.93 -3.39 -7.34
C HIS A 334 3.93 -4.35 -8.54
N TYR A 335 4.80 -5.34 -8.49
CA TYR A 335 4.74 -6.50 -9.36
C TYR A 335 3.88 -7.57 -8.69
N CYS A 336 2.60 -7.60 -9.05
CA CYS A 336 1.65 -8.62 -8.61
C CYS A 336 1.70 -9.84 -9.56
N GLU A 337 0.92 -10.86 -9.25
CA GLU A 337 0.93 -12.13 -9.98
C GLU A 337 0.41 -12.01 -11.43
N LYS A 338 -0.58 -11.15 -11.67
CA LYS A 338 -1.24 -11.04 -12.99
C LYS A 338 -1.07 -9.69 -13.67
N GLU A 339 -0.67 -8.67 -12.92
CA GLU A 339 -0.53 -7.31 -13.43
C GLU A 339 0.43 -6.47 -12.58
N LEU A 340 0.73 -5.28 -13.08
CA LEU A 340 1.37 -4.22 -12.32
C LEU A 340 0.34 -3.34 -11.62
N VAL A 341 0.64 -2.93 -10.40
CA VAL A 341 -0.15 -1.92 -9.67
C VAL A 341 0.74 -0.73 -9.32
N TRP A 342 0.26 0.46 -9.61
CA TRP A 342 0.91 1.73 -9.33
C TRP A 342 0.32 2.35 -8.08
N GLU A 343 1.18 2.84 -7.21
CA GLU A 343 0.80 3.57 -6.02
C GLU A 343 1.75 4.75 -5.79
N CYS A 344 1.22 5.97 -5.77
CA CYS A 344 1.98 7.17 -5.38
C CYS A 344 1.25 7.93 -4.26
N ARG A 345 1.69 9.16 -3.96
CA ARG A 345 1.12 9.95 -2.86
C ARG A 345 -0.26 10.54 -3.17
N GLU A 346 -0.61 10.68 -4.45
CA GLU A 346 -1.87 11.29 -4.89
C GLU A 346 -2.83 10.31 -5.54
N SER A 347 -2.31 9.33 -6.28
CA SER A 347 -3.10 8.41 -7.07
C SER A 347 -2.63 6.97 -6.99
N SER A 348 -3.50 6.10 -7.49
CA SER A 348 -3.24 4.68 -7.62
C SER A 348 -4.01 4.10 -8.79
N SER A 349 -3.44 3.10 -9.45
CA SER A 349 -4.06 2.47 -10.61
C SER A 349 -3.52 1.05 -10.82
N CYS A 350 -4.36 0.13 -11.27
CA CYS A 350 -3.93 -1.15 -11.82
C CYS A 350 -3.78 -1.06 -13.36
N GLN A 351 -3.00 -1.95 -13.98
CA GLN A 351 -2.97 -2.06 -15.45
C GLN A 351 -4.36 -2.37 -16.02
N CYS A 352 -5.12 -3.17 -15.29
CA CYS A 352 -6.48 -3.56 -15.62
C CYS A 352 -7.49 -2.40 -15.70
N SER A 353 -7.14 -1.21 -15.17
CA SER A 353 -8.02 -0.05 -14.96
C SER A 353 -9.35 -0.35 -14.23
N CYS A 354 -9.53 -1.57 -13.72
CA CYS A 354 -10.82 -2.03 -13.21
C CYS A 354 -10.99 -1.71 -11.72
N PHE A 355 -9.88 -1.40 -11.05
CA PHE A 355 -9.78 -1.15 -9.63
C PHE A 355 -9.02 0.14 -9.35
N ASN A 356 -9.58 0.98 -8.47
CA ASN A 356 -8.78 1.92 -7.68
C ASN A 356 -8.46 1.18 -6.39
N PRO A 357 -7.26 0.62 -6.23
CA PRO A 357 -7.01 -0.23 -5.09
C PRO A 357 -7.35 0.45 -3.78
N PRO A 358 -7.86 -0.29 -2.77
CA PRO A 358 -8.00 0.15 -1.39
C PRO A 358 -6.60 0.32 -0.82
N ILE A 359 -5.89 1.29 -1.37
CA ILE A 359 -4.71 2.00 -0.88
C ILE A 359 -5.14 2.90 0.28
N HIS A 360 -6.18 2.47 1.00
CA HIS A 360 -6.78 3.13 2.14
C HIS A 360 -5.73 3.47 3.21
N HIS A 361 -4.56 2.84 3.20
CA HIS A 361 -3.47 3.22 4.09
C HIS A 361 -2.62 4.33 3.52
N LYS A 362 -2.03 4.22 2.32
CA LYS A 362 -1.15 5.28 1.83
C LYS A 362 -1.87 6.54 1.42
N GLN A 363 -3.05 6.45 0.78
CA GLN A 363 -3.79 7.67 0.45
C GLN A 363 -4.30 8.35 1.73
N LYS A 364 -4.83 7.61 2.70
CA LYS A 364 -5.25 8.20 4.00
C LYS A 364 -4.08 8.62 4.88
N TYR A 365 -2.92 7.95 4.77
CA TYR A 365 -1.66 8.35 5.39
C TYR A 365 -1.20 9.67 4.78
N MET A 366 -1.13 9.75 3.45
CA MET A 366 -0.76 10.96 2.74
C MET A 366 -1.79 12.08 2.89
N GLU A 367 -3.08 11.80 3.08
CA GLU A 367 -4.08 12.84 3.44
C GLU A 367 -3.67 13.63 4.68
N VAL A 368 -2.93 13.02 5.61
CA VAL A 368 -2.40 13.70 6.80
C VAL A 368 -1.24 14.65 6.43
N PHE A 369 -0.49 14.35 5.35
CA PHE A 369 0.71 15.07 4.91
C PHE A 369 0.52 15.90 3.62
N ARG A 370 -0.66 15.89 2.98
CA ARG A 370 -0.90 16.64 1.73
C ARG A 370 -0.66 18.12 2.00
N ARG A 371 0.23 18.71 1.20
CA ARG A 371 0.54 20.15 1.19
C ARG A 371 -0.77 20.93 1.18
N GLY A 372 -0.97 21.83 2.14
CA GLY A 372 -2.04 22.81 2.09
C GLY A 372 -3.36 22.47 2.79
N VAL A 373 -3.44 21.45 3.66
CA VAL A 373 -4.57 21.40 4.61
C VAL A 373 -4.39 22.50 5.65
N SER A 374 -4.73 23.73 5.26
CA SER A 374 -5.03 24.82 6.18
C SER A 374 -6.15 24.36 7.10
N ILE A 375 -6.20 24.92 8.30
CA ILE A 375 -7.35 24.80 9.19
C ILE A 375 -8.67 25.16 8.49
N ASP A 376 -8.60 25.97 7.44
CA ASP A 376 -9.72 26.42 6.62
C ASP A 376 -10.30 25.32 5.71
N ASP A 377 -9.48 24.35 5.26
CA ASP A 377 -9.97 23.18 4.53
C ASP A 377 -10.76 22.22 5.45
N TYR A 378 -10.43 22.21 6.75
CA TYR A 378 -11.27 21.56 7.76
C TYR A 378 -12.56 22.36 8.00
N ASN A 379 -12.51 23.71 8.01
CA ASN A 379 -13.69 24.56 8.15
C ASN A 379 -14.70 24.38 7.01
N ALA A 380 -14.24 24.24 5.75
CA ALA A 380 -15.11 24.04 4.59
C ALA A 380 -15.89 22.71 4.61
N ARG A 381 -15.35 21.68 5.29
CA ARG A 381 -16.00 20.37 5.47
C ARG A 381 -16.91 20.28 6.70
N ILE A 382 -16.95 21.32 7.54
CA ILE A 382 -17.75 21.38 8.78
C ILE A 382 -19.14 22.00 8.56
N VAL A 383 -19.47 22.45 7.33
CA VAL A 383 -20.83 22.90 6.99
C VAL A 383 -21.81 21.70 7.07
N GLY A 384 -22.35 21.47 8.27
CA GLY A 384 -23.30 20.40 8.57
C GLY A 384 -23.04 19.61 9.85
N MET A 385 -21.87 19.73 10.50
CA MET A 385 -21.62 19.06 11.79
C MET A 385 -22.01 20.00 12.93
N SER A 386 -23.08 19.65 13.65
CA SER A 386 -23.57 20.38 14.82
C SER A 386 -22.47 20.62 15.86
N SER A 387 -22.61 21.70 16.62
CA SER A 387 -21.66 22.20 17.62
C SER A 387 -21.11 21.11 18.55
N PHE A 388 -19.83 20.79 18.41
CA PHE A 388 -19.09 19.93 19.36
C PHE A 388 -18.18 20.79 20.25
N SER A 389 -18.15 20.47 21.54
CA SER A 389 -17.43 21.23 22.56
C SER A 389 -16.02 20.67 22.81
N LEU A 390 -15.09 21.57 23.12
CA LEU A 390 -13.68 21.35 23.44
C LEU A 390 -13.41 20.30 24.54
N TRP A 391 -14.41 20.02 25.39
CA TRP A 391 -14.33 19.14 26.55
C TRP A 391 -14.05 17.66 26.20
N SER A 392 -14.32 17.25 24.96
CA SER A 392 -14.07 15.87 24.48
C SER A 392 -12.61 15.60 24.06
N THR A 393 -11.71 16.57 24.25
CA THR A 393 -10.27 16.51 23.94
C THR A 393 -9.39 17.13 25.03
N ALA A 394 -9.97 17.39 26.19
CA ALA A 394 -9.21 17.82 27.36
C ALA A 394 -8.35 16.65 27.81
N HIS A 395 -7.07 16.68 27.44
CA HIS A 395 -5.88 16.24 28.18
C HIS A 395 -4.70 16.09 27.20
N LEU A 396 -4.43 17.19 26.50
CA LEU A 396 -3.13 17.44 25.91
C LEU A 396 -2.33 18.17 27.01
N ASP A 397 -1.43 17.41 27.65
CA ASP A 397 -0.51 17.74 28.76
C ASP A 397 -1.12 18.00 30.16
N PRO A 398 -0.82 17.14 31.16
CA PRO A 398 -0.96 17.43 32.58
C PRO A 398 0.41 17.81 33.17
N CYS A 399 0.98 18.93 32.75
CA CYS A 399 2.07 19.56 33.48
C CYS A 399 1.75 21.06 33.63
N ASP A 400 1.56 21.46 34.90
CA ASP A 400 1.27 22.81 35.40
C ASP A 400 -0.12 23.41 35.05
N ASP A 401 -1.11 23.18 35.92
CA ASP A 401 -1.58 24.20 36.86
C ASP A 401 -2.72 23.70 37.76
N LYS A 402 -2.84 24.27 38.96
CA LYS A 402 -3.79 23.89 40.03
C LYS A 402 -5.29 24.02 39.71
N ASP A 403 -5.65 24.41 38.48
CA ASP A 403 -7.03 24.76 38.10
C ASP A 403 -7.61 23.93 36.93
N GLY A 404 -6.89 22.93 36.41
CA GLY A 404 -7.45 21.93 35.49
C GLY A 404 -8.03 22.47 34.17
N ARG A 405 -7.68 23.69 33.75
CA ARG A 405 -8.10 24.24 32.46
C ARG A 405 -7.08 23.85 31.39
N GLY A 406 -7.56 23.10 30.40
CA GLY A 406 -6.77 22.52 29.33
C GLY A 406 -5.81 23.50 28.64
N THR A 407 -4.56 23.08 28.57
CA THR A 407 -3.49 23.89 28.02
C THR A 407 -2.72 23.03 27.02
N LEU A 408 -3.29 22.85 25.82
CA LEU A 408 -2.56 22.22 24.70
C LEU A 408 -1.28 23.03 24.45
N VAL A 409 -0.11 22.50 24.77
CA VAL A 409 1.18 23.12 24.42
C VAL A 409 1.48 22.81 22.96
N ILE A 410 1.59 23.84 22.14
CA ILE A 410 1.82 23.72 20.70
C ILE A 410 3.33 23.59 20.44
N PRO A 411 3.79 22.57 19.69
CA PRO A 411 5.19 22.51 19.26
C PRO A 411 5.55 23.74 18.40
N PRO A 412 6.76 24.29 18.53
CA PRO A 412 7.26 25.39 17.69
C PRO A 412 7.00 25.20 16.18
N ALA A 413 7.10 23.97 15.69
CA ALA A 413 6.86 23.61 14.29
C ALA A 413 5.42 23.91 13.79
N TRP A 414 4.43 23.99 14.68
CA TRP A 414 3.05 24.27 14.27
C TRP A 414 2.85 25.73 13.87
N SER A 415 3.66 26.68 14.35
CA SER A 415 3.54 28.07 13.91
C SER A 415 3.85 28.22 12.42
N LEU A 416 4.67 27.32 11.85
CA LEU A 416 4.93 27.21 10.42
C LEU A 416 3.75 26.59 9.66
N TRP A 417 3.21 25.50 10.21
CA TRP A 417 2.04 24.81 9.65
C TRP A 417 0.81 25.73 9.58
N PHE A 418 0.53 26.51 10.64
CA PHE A 418 -0.59 27.44 10.67
C PHE A 418 -0.39 28.72 9.83
N LYS A 419 0.85 29.11 9.52
CA LYS A 419 1.15 30.27 8.66
C LYS A 419 1.12 29.90 7.16
N GLY A 420 0.93 28.61 6.82
CA GLY A 420 0.94 28.15 5.43
C GLY A 420 2.29 28.27 4.73
N VAL A 421 3.39 28.35 5.50
CA VAL A 421 4.74 28.54 4.95
C VAL A 421 5.29 27.19 4.50
N VAL A 422 5.67 27.12 3.22
CA VAL A 422 5.99 25.88 2.48
C VAL A 422 7.45 25.46 2.62
N ASP A 423 8.33 26.33 3.10
CA ASP A 423 9.77 26.10 3.21
C ASP A 423 10.28 26.46 4.62
N ALA A 424 10.71 25.44 5.38
CA ALA A 424 11.20 25.55 6.76
C ALA A 424 12.73 25.60 6.83
N SER A 425 13.44 25.66 5.70
CA SER A 425 14.91 25.57 5.63
C SER A 425 15.66 26.69 6.38
N ASN A 426 15.00 27.82 6.68
CA ASN A 426 15.60 29.00 7.33
C ASN A 426 15.02 29.38 8.70
N LEU A 427 14.19 28.53 9.31
CA LEU A 427 13.61 28.80 10.64
C LEU A 427 14.18 27.84 11.67
N ASP A 428 14.82 28.39 12.71
CA ASP A 428 15.33 27.62 13.84
C ASP A 428 14.14 27.12 14.69
N PRO A 429 13.82 25.80 14.67
CA PRO A 429 12.67 25.25 15.38
C PRO A 429 12.84 25.30 16.92
N TYR A 430 14.02 25.71 17.42
CA TYR A 430 14.31 25.83 18.85
C TYR A 430 14.15 27.26 19.40
N VAL A 431 13.79 28.25 18.56
CA VAL A 431 13.74 29.67 18.97
C VAL A 431 12.33 30.16 19.35
N GLU A 432 11.26 29.44 19.00
CA GLU A 432 9.92 29.79 19.51
C GLU A 432 9.66 29.14 20.89
N PRO A 433 9.27 29.93 21.91
CA PRO A 433 8.99 29.40 23.25
C PRO A 433 7.78 28.47 23.22
N ARG A 434 7.83 27.40 24.03
CA ARG A 434 6.66 26.56 24.33
C ARG A 434 5.51 27.49 24.75
N MET A 435 4.43 27.48 24.00
CA MET A 435 3.26 28.32 24.25
C MET A 435 1.99 27.51 24.12
N THR A 436 0.97 27.93 24.84
CA THR A 436 -0.32 27.24 24.86
C THR A 436 -1.10 27.54 23.57
N LEU A 437 -1.99 26.65 23.13
CA LEU A 437 -2.87 26.89 21.96
C LEU A 437 -3.63 28.20 22.12
N ARG A 438 -4.04 28.51 23.35
CA ARG A 438 -4.74 29.75 23.67
C ARG A 438 -3.85 30.99 23.53
N GLU A 439 -2.61 30.92 24.00
CA GLU A 439 -1.62 32.00 23.82
C GLU A 439 -1.25 32.21 22.36
N TRP A 440 -1.03 31.12 21.62
CA TRP A 440 -0.74 31.15 20.19
C TRP A 440 -1.91 31.77 19.40
N MET A 441 -3.15 31.32 19.64
CA MET A 441 -4.35 31.86 19.00
C MET A 441 -4.53 33.36 19.30
N HIS A 442 -4.25 33.77 20.53
CA HIS A 442 -4.32 35.17 20.94
C HIS A 442 -3.21 36.01 20.27
N ARG A 443 -1.99 35.47 20.15
CA ARG A 443 -0.85 36.12 19.49
C ARG A 443 -1.05 36.26 17.98
N HIS A 444 -1.77 35.33 17.35
CA HIS A 444 -2.02 35.30 15.91
C HIS A 444 -3.44 35.71 15.49
N ASN A 445 -4.23 36.29 16.41
CA ASN A 445 -5.54 36.89 16.14
C ASN A 445 -6.63 35.93 15.59
N PHE A 446 -6.56 34.66 15.97
CA PHE A 446 -7.46 33.61 15.49
C PHE A 446 -8.63 33.38 16.49
N ARG A 447 -9.83 33.87 16.18
CA ARG A 447 -11.00 33.84 17.11
C ARG A 447 -11.92 32.60 17.00
N ASN A 448 -11.82 31.76 15.94
CA ASN A 448 -12.77 30.65 15.66
C ASN A 448 -12.13 29.26 15.39
N THR A 449 -10.83 29.07 15.61
CA THR A 449 -10.06 27.88 15.15
C THR A 449 -9.95 26.72 16.14
N SER A 450 -10.36 26.88 17.40
CA SER A 450 -10.14 25.85 18.43
C SER A 450 -10.80 24.50 18.11
N ASN A 451 -11.98 24.51 17.48
CA ASN A 451 -12.68 23.29 17.05
C ASN A 451 -12.03 22.65 15.82
N ALA A 452 -11.52 23.46 14.89
CA ALA A 452 -10.85 22.99 13.68
C ALA A 452 -9.47 22.37 13.98
N VAL A 453 -8.66 22.98 14.85
CA VAL A 453 -7.40 22.39 15.36
C VAL A 453 -7.67 21.04 16.01
N THR A 454 -8.63 21.01 16.91
CA THR A 454 -9.05 19.80 17.62
C THR A 454 -9.51 18.70 16.66
N SER A 455 -10.31 19.06 15.65
CA SER A 455 -10.77 18.14 14.62
C SER A 455 -9.61 17.59 13.79
N ALA A 456 -8.66 18.43 13.38
CA ALA A 456 -7.45 18.03 12.66
C ALA A 456 -6.59 17.06 13.49
N LEU A 457 -6.35 17.32 14.78
CA LEU A 457 -5.57 16.41 15.63
C LEU A 457 -6.24 15.05 15.81
N ARG A 458 -7.55 15.04 16.09
CA ARG A 458 -8.32 13.77 16.13
C ARG A 458 -8.21 13.03 14.81
N SER A 459 -8.26 13.79 13.71
CA SER A 459 -8.10 13.26 12.36
C SER A 459 -6.75 12.56 12.24
N ILE A 460 -5.64 13.22 12.59
CA ILE A 460 -4.27 12.69 12.53
C ILE A 460 -4.11 11.45 13.44
N ILE A 461 -4.48 11.55 14.72
CA ILE A 461 -4.43 10.45 15.70
C ILE A 461 -5.22 9.23 15.19
N ARG A 462 -6.41 9.46 14.63
CA ARG A 462 -7.22 8.39 14.06
C ARG A 462 -6.49 7.66 12.91
N ARG A 463 -5.71 8.37 12.08
CA ARG A 463 -4.90 7.73 11.01
C ARG A 463 -3.74 6.95 11.60
N TRP A 464 -3.04 7.50 12.58
CA TRP A 464 -2.00 6.77 13.31
C TRP A 464 -2.54 5.44 13.85
N ARG A 465 -3.67 5.49 14.56
CA ARG A 465 -4.36 4.30 15.11
C ARG A 465 -4.75 3.29 14.03
N TYR A 466 -5.23 3.73 12.87
CA TYR A 466 -5.51 2.83 11.74
C TYR A 466 -4.26 2.14 11.21
N ILE A 467 -3.16 2.89 11.05
CA ILE A 467 -1.88 2.34 10.60
C ILE A 467 -1.37 1.30 11.59
N ILE A 468 -1.37 1.62 12.89
CA ILE A 468 -0.92 0.69 13.93
C ILE A 468 -1.81 -0.56 13.99
N SER A 469 -3.14 -0.42 13.86
CA SER A 469 -4.04 -1.57 13.84
C SER A 469 -3.72 -2.56 12.73
N ASP A 470 -3.34 -2.11 11.53
CA ASP A 470 -2.96 -3.03 10.45
C ASP A 470 -1.50 -3.49 10.53
N TYR A 471 -0.59 -2.60 10.91
CA TYR A 471 0.82 -2.91 11.12
C TYR A 471 1.03 -4.02 12.16
N THR A 472 0.31 -3.98 13.28
CA THR A 472 0.48 -4.96 14.37
C THR A 472 0.07 -6.38 14.01
N GLY A 473 -0.70 -6.56 12.93
CA GLY A 473 -1.04 -7.86 12.35
C GLY A 473 -0.06 -8.35 11.29
N MET A 474 1.02 -7.62 11.00
CA MET A 474 2.03 -7.99 10.02
C MET A 474 3.14 -8.86 10.63
N ASP A 475 3.76 -9.66 9.78
CA ASP A 475 4.83 -10.60 10.11
C ASP A 475 6.19 -9.91 10.27
N LEU A 476 6.85 -10.15 11.40
CA LEU A 476 8.23 -9.78 11.66
C LEU A 476 9.05 -11.04 11.91
N THR A 477 10.25 -11.08 11.33
CA THR A 477 11.19 -12.20 11.57
C THR A 477 11.82 -12.07 12.96
N GLU A 478 12.29 -10.88 13.30
CA GLU A 478 12.80 -10.56 14.62
C GLU A 478 11.75 -9.81 15.42
N ARG A 479 11.39 -10.36 16.59
CA ARG A 479 10.34 -9.78 17.44
C ARG A 479 10.71 -8.39 17.94
N ARG A 480 12.01 -8.09 18.11
CA ARG A 480 12.52 -6.79 18.56
C ARG A 480 12.28 -5.66 17.55
N ASP A 481 12.09 -5.99 16.28
CA ASP A 481 11.85 -5.02 15.21
C ASP A 481 10.47 -4.36 15.25
N ARG A 482 9.61 -4.69 16.21
CA ARG A 482 8.22 -4.21 16.28
C ARG A 482 8.07 -2.70 16.45
N LEU A 483 9.05 -2.01 17.01
CA LEU A 483 9.10 -0.54 17.00
C LEU A 483 10.02 -0.02 15.87
N PRO A 484 11.25 -0.54 15.67
CA PRO A 484 12.11 -0.15 14.56
C PRO A 484 11.45 -0.17 13.18
N ALA A 485 10.64 -1.18 12.88
CA ALA A 485 10.02 -1.36 11.56
C ALA A 485 8.89 -0.36 11.24
N ILE A 486 8.47 0.46 12.20
CA ILE A 486 7.52 1.56 11.99
C ILE A 486 8.08 2.92 12.41
N ALA A 487 9.33 2.97 12.89
CA ALA A 487 9.96 4.15 13.47
C ALA A 487 10.03 5.34 12.50
N GLY A 488 10.28 5.09 11.22
CA GLY A 488 10.29 6.11 10.18
C GLY A 488 8.92 6.67 9.84
N VAL A 489 7.86 5.90 10.03
CA VAL A 489 6.48 6.41 9.95
C VAL A 489 6.18 7.25 11.19
N ALA A 490 6.57 6.77 12.37
CA ALA A 490 6.41 7.51 13.64
C ALA A 490 7.10 8.88 13.59
N SER A 491 8.34 8.97 13.07
CA SER A 491 9.07 10.23 12.99
C SER A 491 8.38 11.27 12.11
N GLN A 492 7.73 10.86 11.01
CA GLN A 492 6.92 11.78 10.22
C GLN A 492 5.69 12.26 11.00
N PHE A 493 5.03 11.40 11.77
CA PHE A 493 3.89 11.77 12.61
C PHE A 493 4.26 12.71 13.77
N GLU A 494 5.49 12.63 14.30
CA GLU A 494 5.96 13.53 15.37
C GLU A 494 5.82 15.00 14.94
N SER A 495 6.22 15.31 13.71
CA SER A 495 6.11 16.66 13.15
C SER A 495 4.67 17.21 13.13
N LEU A 496 3.68 16.33 13.10
CA LEU A 496 2.26 16.68 13.02
C LEU A 496 1.55 16.66 14.37
N LEU A 497 1.84 15.66 15.21
CA LEU A 497 1.11 15.44 16.47
C LEU A 497 1.67 16.25 17.62
N GLY A 498 2.97 16.55 17.61
CA GLY A 498 3.63 17.12 18.77
C GLY A 498 3.62 16.22 19.99
N GLY A 499 4.37 16.63 21.02
CA GLY A 499 4.57 15.84 22.24
C GLY A 499 5.54 14.68 22.03
N ARG A 500 5.83 13.92 23.09
CA ARG A 500 6.80 12.83 23.03
C ARG A 500 6.17 11.56 22.46
N TYR A 501 6.95 10.84 21.67
CA TYR A 501 6.66 9.46 21.29
C TYR A 501 7.01 8.53 22.45
N LEU A 502 6.03 7.75 22.89
CA LEU A 502 6.11 6.89 24.07
C LEU A 502 5.91 5.43 23.64
N SER A 503 6.97 4.81 23.11
CA SER A 503 6.98 3.40 22.72
C SER A 503 5.75 2.98 21.89
N GLY A 504 5.42 3.71 20.82
CA GLY A 504 4.26 3.41 19.96
C GLY A 504 2.99 4.20 20.27
N LEU A 505 2.95 4.94 21.37
CA LEU A 505 1.84 5.83 21.74
C LEU A 505 2.29 7.29 21.68
N TRP A 506 1.35 8.22 21.55
CA TRP A 506 1.63 9.66 21.61
C TRP A 506 1.22 10.22 22.96
N GLU A 507 2.13 10.95 23.62
CA GLU A 507 1.83 11.67 24.86
C GLU A 507 0.60 12.57 24.71
N SER A 508 0.46 13.22 23.55
CA SER A 508 -0.67 14.07 23.19
C SER A 508 -2.02 13.35 23.09
N ALA A 509 -2.04 12.03 22.97
CA ALA A 509 -3.25 11.22 22.82
C ALA A 509 -3.38 10.13 23.89
N LEU A 510 -2.51 10.14 24.91
CA LEU A 510 -2.20 8.97 25.73
C LEU A 510 -3.42 8.33 26.39
N PRO A 511 -4.36 9.06 27.02
CA PRO A 511 -5.50 8.41 27.68
C PRO A 511 -6.40 7.61 26.71
N GLY A 512 -6.60 8.12 25.49
CA GLY A 512 -7.34 7.39 24.46
C GLY A 512 -6.48 6.35 23.74
N ASP A 513 -5.18 6.58 23.64
CA ASP A 513 -4.22 5.66 23.05
C ASP A 513 -3.98 4.42 23.93
N LEU A 514 -4.18 4.51 25.25
CA LEU A 514 -4.13 3.38 26.19
C LEU A 514 -5.32 2.40 26.04
N LEU A 515 -6.37 2.77 25.31
CA LEU A 515 -7.56 1.95 25.11
C LEU A 515 -7.44 0.96 23.94
N TRP A 516 -6.22 0.63 23.52
CA TRP A 516 -6.03 -0.45 22.55
C TRP A 516 -6.41 -1.79 23.18
N ARG A 517 -6.86 -2.73 22.34
CA ARG A 517 -7.10 -4.13 22.75
C ARG A 517 -6.59 -5.09 21.70
N VAL A 518 -6.31 -6.32 22.10
CA VAL A 518 -6.00 -7.40 21.15
C VAL A 518 -7.28 -7.82 20.43
N ASP A 519 -7.20 -8.05 19.13
CA ASP A 519 -8.37 -8.38 18.30
C ASP A 519 -8.91 -9.79 18.57
N GLN A 520 -8.02 -10.78 18.63
CA GLN A 520 -8.37 -12.19 18.84
C GLN A 520 -7.64 -12.77 20.05
N SER A 521 -6.36 -13.08 19.89
CA SER A 521 -5.49 -13.60 20.94
C SER A 521 -4.11 -12.94 20.83
N GLY A 522 -3.51 -12.67 21.98
CA GLY A 522 -2.21 -12.03 22.06
C GLY A 522 -1.31 -12.79 23.02
N GLN A 523 -0.02 -12.80 22.73
CA GLN A 523 0.97 -13.46 23.58
C GLN A 523 1.98 -12.43 24.08
N HIS A 524 2.21 -12.42 25.39
CA HIS A 524 3.31 -11.66 25.97
C HIS A 524 4.64 -12.27 25.53
N THR A 525 5.61 -11.41 25.23
CA THR A 525 6.98 -11.86 24.97
C THR A 525 7.70 -12.11 26.30
N PRO A 526 8.43 -13.23 26.45
CA PRO A 526 9.19 -13.50 27.68
C PRO A 526 10.38 -12.54 27.87
N GLN A 527 10.89 -11.97 26.77
CA GLN A 527 11.92 -10.93 26.79
C GLN A 527 11.29 -9.55 26.74
N TYR A 528 11.87 -8.60 27.48
CA TYR A 528 11.47 -7.21 27.45
C TYR A 528 11.68 -6.62 26.05
N ARG A 529 10.66 -5.94 25.53
CA ARG A 529 10.67 -5.24 24.24
C ARG A 529 10.12 -3.83 24.33
N ALA A 530 9.09 -3.65 25.13
CA ALA A 530 8.39 -2.39 25.35
C ALA A 530 7.71 -2.40 26.73
N PRO A 531 7.38 -1.23 27.32
CA PRO A 531 6.59 -1.13 28.54
C PRO A 531 5.23 -1.83 28.41
N SER A 532 4.72 -2.37 29.52
CA SER A 532 3.49 -3.18 29.54
C SER A 532 2.22 -2.46 29.04
N TRP A 533 2.18 -1.13 29.14
CA TRP A 533 1.08 -0.30 28.65
C TRP A 533 1.14 0.01 27.14
N SER A 534 2.25 -0.32 26.48
CA SER A 534 2.40 -0.18 25.02
C SER A 534 1.86 -1.41 24.28
N TRP A 535 1.19 -1.19 23.16
CA TRP A 535 0.80 -2.26 22.22
C TRP A 535 2.00 -3.04 21.67
N ALA A 536 3.21 -2.47 21.73
CA ALA A 536 4.42 -3.15 21.30
C ALA A 536 4.87 -4.22 22.30
N SER A 537 4.31 -4.28 23.52
CA SER A 537 4.65 -5.33 24.51
C SER A 537 4.02 -6.69 24.23
N ILE A 538 3.04 -6.76 23.31
CA ILE A 538 2.30 -7.99 22.99
C ILE A 538 2.47 -8.38 21.52
N GLU A 539 2.50 -9.68 21.25
CA GLU A 539 2.34 -10.21 19.90
C GLU A 539 0.87 -10.35 19.56
N GLY A 540 0.46 -9.85 18.40
CA GLY A 540 -0.91 -9.95 17.90
C GLY A 540 -1.41 -8.64 17.30
N LYS A 541 -2.45 -8.76 16.46
CA LYS A 541 -3.15 -7.61 15.88
C LYS A 541 -3.94 -6.87 16.95
N ILE A 542 -3.79 -5.55 17.02
CA ILE A 542 -4.54 -4.71 17.96
C ILE A 542 -5.62 -3.91 17.25
N LYS A 543 -6.67 -3.55 18.00
CA LYS A 543 -7.72 -2.61 17.58
C LYS A 543 -7.86 -1.49 18.59
N TYR A 544 -8.07 -0.28 18.10
CA TYR A 544 -8.53 0.86 18.89
C TYR A 544 -10.07 0.92 18.89
N TYR A 545 -10.66 1.38 19.99
CA TYR A 545 -12.09 1.68 20.02
C TYR A 545 -12.42 2.87 19.11
N LYS A 546 -13.55 2.78 18.38
CA LYS A 546 -14.11 3.91 17.64
C LYS A 546 -14.77 4.86 18.65
N MET A 547 -13.99 5.77 19.20
CA MET A 547 -14.49 6.76 20.15
C MET A 547 -14.99 7.99 19.41
N THR A 548 -16.24 8.36 19.64
CA THR A 548 -16.83 9.63 19.18
C THR A 548 -16.68 10.73 20.25
N SER A 549 -16.62 10.35 21.52
CA SER A 549 -16.34 11.20 22.68
C SER A 549 -15.84 10.33 23.84
N TYR A 550 -14.91 10.84 24.66
CA TYR A 550 -14.53 10.19 25.91
C TYR A 550 -14.11 11.22 26.96
N HIS A 551 -14.32 10.89 28.23
CA HIS A 551 -13.84 11.64 29.39
C HIS A 551 -13.03 10.65 30.23
N PRO A 552 -11.69 10.78 30.28
CA PRO A 552 -10.89 9.92 31.13
C PRO A 552 -11.24 10.19 32.60
N GLU A 553 -11.46 9.13 33.38
CA GLU A 553 -11.68 9.20 34.84
C GLU A 553 -10.35 9.20 35.61
N PHE A 554 -9.22 9.37 34.90
CA PHE A 554 -7.87 9.33 35.42
C PHE A 554 -7.00 10.43 34.80
N SER A 555 -5.97 10.84 35.53
CA SER A 555 -4.93 11.76 35.06
C SER A 555 -3.68 10.98 34.61
N ILE A 556 -2.78 11.59 33.86
CA ILE A 556 -1.42 11.06 33.75
C ILE A 556 -0.57 11.90 34.70
N VAL A 557 0.06 11.28 35.70
CA VAL A 557 1.01 11.97 36.60
C VAL A 557 2.36 12.08 35.93
N ARG A 558 2.82 10.98 35.29
CA ARG A 558 4.13 10.92 34.65
C ARG A 558 4.14 9.84 33.58
N ALA A 559 4.65 10.18 32.39
CA ALA A 559 4.92 9.22 31.33
C ALA A 559 6.37 9.39 30.83
N LEU A 560 7.16 8.33 30.85
CA LEU A 560 8.54 8.32 30.38
C LEU A 560 8.82 7.11 29.50
N CYS A 561 9.68 7.30 28.51
CA CYS A 561 10.19 6.24 27.68
C CYS A 561 11.64 6.57 27.29
N ASP A 562 12.55 5.64 27.58
CA ASP A 562 13.97 5.80 27.26
C ASP A 562 14.29 5.02 25.99
N PRO A 563 14.64 5.68 24.88
CA PRO A 563 15.05 4.97 23.67
C PRO A 563 16.36 4.23 23.92
N LEU A 564 16.49 3.01 23.35
CA LEU A 564 17.70 2.20 23.46
C LEU A 564 18.88 2.87 22.74
N SER A 565 18.60 3.59 21.65
CA SER A 565 19.59 4.33 20.88
C SER A 565 19.10 5.74 20.58
N LYS A 566 19.98 6.73 20.75
CA LYS A 566 19.71 8.12 20.37
C LYS A 566 19.60 8.31 18.85
N ILE A 567 20.15 7.38 18.06
CA ILE A 567 20.14 7.44 16.59
C ILE A 567 18.74 7.10 16.05
N ASN A 568 18.01 6.23 16.75
CA ASN A 568 16.63 5.86 16.39
C ASN A 568 15.69 5.99 17.61
N PRO A 569 15.27 7.22 17.97
CA PRO A 569 14.46 7.47 19.16
C PRO A 569 13.04 6.91 19.09
N PHE A 570 12.56 6.53 17.90
CA PHE A 570 11.25 5.90 17.69
C PHE A 570 11.32 4.36 17.61
N GLY A 571 12.53 3.80 17.70
CA GLY A 571 12.80 2.37 17.60
C GLY A 571 12.71 1.65 18.93
N GLU A 572 13.69 0.79 19.21
CA GLU A 572 13.75 0.04 20.46
C GLU A 572 13.87 0.94 21.69
N VAL A 573 13.35 0.45 22.81
CA VAL A 573 13.31 1.19 24.09
C VAL A 573 14.00 0.38 25.18
N ALA A 574 14.79 1.06 26.00
CA ALA A 574 15.46 0.46 27.15
C ALA A 574 14.53 0.34 28.36
N SER A 575 13.63 1.31 28.52
CA SER A 575 12.74 1.41 29.69
C SER A 575 11.50 2.26 29.39
N GLY A 576 10.47 2.15 30.23
CA GLY A 576 9.40 3.12 30.27
C GLY A 576 8.54 3.03 31.53
N LEU A 577 8.01 4.17 31.95
CA LEU A 577 7.25 4.36 33.19
C LEU A 577 5.96 5.11 32.86
N LEU A 578 4.85 4.63 33.42
CA LEU A 578 3.57 5.32 33.36
C LEU A 578 2.96 5.34 34.76
N GLU A 579 2.64 6.55 35.23
CA GLU A 579 1.98 6.84 36.50
C GLU A 579 0.68 7.59 36.18
N ILE A 580 -0.44 7.06 36.69
CA ILE A 580 -1.82 7.47 36.39
C ILE A 580 -2.48 8.01 37.66
#